data_AF-A0A965ZGA1-F1
#
_entry.id   AF-A0A965ZGA1-F1
#
_cell.length_a   1.000
_cell.length_b   1.000
_cell.length_c   1.000
_cell.angle_alpha   90.00
_cell.angle_beta   90.00
_cell.angle_gamma   90.00
#
_symmetry.space_group_name_H-M   'P 1'
#
loop_
_entity.id
_entity.type
_entity.pdbx_description
1 polymer ?
#
loop_
_entity_poly.entity_id
_entity_poly.type
_entity_poly.pdbx_seq_one_letter_code
_entity_poly.pdbx_strand_id
1 'polypeptide(L)'
;MFEKLFLLVKSNAGNAVINNPDIPAEKSEAIMNDASSSIIEVLKGQLESGRLKDLVKMFQFPDIKNSAMVTSIVNRFANKLNKFYSIDPKAALIAATALIMPVMQQMVEQSNGDKNSEFAVQNFISKLSGGADLTMLVNNYLAA
;
A
#
# COMPACT_ATOMS: atom_id res chain seq x y z
N MET A 1 -2.79 -12.07 -4.02
CA MET A 1 -2.33 -10.92 -3.23
C MET A 1 -2.46 -9.65 -4.04
N PHE A 2 -1.80 -9.52 -5.20
CA PHE A 2 -1.92 -8.34 -6.05
C PHE A 2 -3.37 -8.03 -6.41
N GLU A 3 -4.14 -9.04 -6.81
CA GLU A 3 -5.57 -8.90 -7.07
C GLU A 3 -6.35 -8.42 -5.85
N LYS A 4 -6.11 -9.00 -4.66
CA LYS A 4 -6.76 -8.54 -3.42
C LYS A 4 -6.39 -7.10 -3.04
N LEU A 5 -5.13 -6.71 -3.23
CA LEU A 5 -4.71 -5.32 -3.03
C LEU A 5 -5.42 -4.40 -4.01
N PHE A 6 -5.51 -4.78 -5.28
CA PHE A 6 -6.25 -4.02 -6.27
C PHE A 6 -7.74 -3.90 -5.91
N LEU A 7 -8.38 -4.97 -5.44
CA LEU A 7 -9.76 -4.92 -4.95
C LEU A 7 -9.91 -3.98 -3.75
N LEU A 8 -8.93 -3.96 -2.85
CA LEU A 8 -8.91 -3.04 -1.71
C LEU A 8 -8.81 -1.59 -2.19
N VAL A 9 -7.90 -1.31 -3.13
CA VAL A 9 -7.78 0.02 -3.76
C VAL A 9 -9.08 0.41 -4.45
N LYS A 10 -9.66 -0.50 -5.23
CA LYS A 10 -10.92 -0.26 -5.95
C LYS A 10 -12.07 0.05 -5.00
N SER A 11 -12.16 -0.67 -3.89
CA SER A 11 -13.17 -0.43 -2.85
C SER A 11 -13.02 0.94 -2.17
N ASN A 12 -11.82 1.51 -2.16
CA ASN A 12 -11.53 2.82 -1.55
C ASN A 12 -11.40 3.95 -2.57
N ALA A 13 -11.52 3.67 -3.86
CA ALA A 13 -11.26 4.64 -4.93
C ALA A 13 -12.25 5.82 -4.93
N GLY A 14 -13.53 5.56 -4.64
CA GLY A 14 -14.61 6.53 -4.40
C GLY A 14 -14.35 7.96 -4.89
N ASN A 15 -14.32 8.92 -3.96
CA ASN A 15 -14.08 10.33 -4.29
C ASN A 15 -12.60 10.67 -4.54
N ALA A 16 -11.67 9.79 -4.16
CA ALA A 16 -10.25 10.03 -4.39
C ALA A 16 -9.87 9.90 -5.87
N VAL A 17 -10.58 9.04 -6.61
CA VAL A 17 -10.31 8.72 -8.02
C VAL A 17 -11.57 8.77 -8.88
N ILE A 18 -12.62 8.01 -8.55
CA ILE A 18 -13.77 7.81 -9.45
C ILE A 18 -14.59 9.09 -9.60
N ASN A 19 -14.88 9.79 -8.50
CA ASN A 19 -15.65 11.02 -8.51
C ASN A 19 -14.77 12.28 -8.42
N ASN A 20 -13.47 12.15 -8.69
CA ASN A 20 -12.52 13.25 -8.59
C ASN A 20 -12.52 14.07 -9.90
N PRO A 21 -12.87 15.37 -9.87
CA PRO A 21 -12.96 16.19 -11.10
C PRO A 21 -11.60 16.41 -11.78
N ASP A 22 -10.48 16.24 -11.06
CA ASP A 22 -9.13 16.38 -11.61
C ASP A 22 -8.67 15.12 -12.35
N ILE A 23 -9.45 14.03 -12.29
CA ILE A 23 -9.12 12.72 -12.86
C ILE A 23 -10.10 12.38 -13.99
N PRO A 24 -9.62 12.16 -15.23
CA PRO A 24 -10.47 11.66 -16.31
C PRO A 24 -11.02 10.27 -15.98
N ALA A 25 -12.33 10.09 -16.15
CA ALA A 25 -13.02 8.86 -15.76
C ALA A 25 -12.41 7.61 -16.41
N GLU A 26 -12.00 7.69 -17.67
CA GLU A 26 -11.35 6.62 -18.44
C GLU A 26 -9.96 6.22 -17.91
N LYS A 27 -9.35 7.05 -17.06
CA LYS A 27 -8.05 6.76 -16.43
C LYS A 27 -8.18 6.15 -15.04
N SER A 28 -9.39 6.10 -14.47
CA SER A 28 -9.62 5.64 -13.10
C SER A 28 -9.03 4.26 -12.82
N GLU A 29 -9.22 3.30 -13.73
CA GLU A 29 -8.69 1.93 -13.55
C GLU A 29 -7.17 1.86 -13.62
N ALA A 30 -6.55 2.60 -14.55
CA ALA A 30 -5.09 2.70 -14.64
C ALA A 30 -4.51 3.34 -13.38
N ILE A 31 -5.17 4.39 -12.86
CA ILE A 31 -4.79 5.07 -11.62
C ILE A 31 -4.89 4.14 -10.40
N MET A 32 -5.95 3.32 -10.30
CA MET A 32 -6.08 2.31 -9.24
C MET A 32 -4.98 1.24 -9.31
N ASN A 33 -4.58 0.84 -10.53
CA ASN A 33 -3.42 -0.04 -10.71
C ASN A 33 -2.11 0.64 -10.29
N ASP A 34 -1.93 1.94 -10.56
CA ASP A 34 -0.76 2.71 -10.13
C ASP A 34 -0.69 2.91 -8.62
N ALA A 35 -1.84 3.06 -7.95
CA ALA A 35 -1.90 3.08 -6.49
C ALA A 35 -1.44 1.72 -5.92
N SER A 36 -1.97 0.62 -6.46
CA SER A 36 -1.61 -0.74 -6.05
C SER A 36 -0.11 -1.00 -6.24
N SER A 37 0.44 -0.64 -7.41
CA SER A 37 1.89 -0.79 -7.68
C SER A 37 2.75 0.10 -6.78
N SER A 38 2.33 1.33 -6.49
CA SER A 38 3.08 2.23 -5.61
C SER A 38 3.21 1.67 -4.19
N ILE A 39 2.15 1.03 -3.67
CA ILE A 39 2.19 0.31 -2.40
C ILE A 39 3.22 -0.81 -2.47
N ILE A 40 3.10 -1.70 -3.46
CA ILE A 40 4.00 -2.86 -3.62
C ILE A 40 5.46 -2.42 -3.75
N GLU A 41 5.74 -1.43 -4.59
CA GLU A 41 7.09 -0.93 -4.87
C GLU A 41 7.77 -0.39 -3.62
N VAL A 42 7.05 0.39 -2.79
CA VAL A 42 7.62 0.89 -1.54
C VAL A 42 7.86 -0.25 -0.55
N LEU A 43 6.87 -1.12 -0.32
CA LEU A 43 6.99 -2.21 0.64
C LEU A 43 8.11 -3.17 0.24
N LYS A 44 8.23 -3.49 -1.05
CA LYS A 44 9.31 -4.30 -1.60
C LYS A 44 10.67 -3.63 -1.39
N GLY A 45 10.77 -2.33 -1.66
CA GLY A 45 11.99 -1.57 -1.42
C GLY A 45 12.42 -1.57 0.06
N GLN A 46 11.47 -1.56 1.01
CA GLN A 46 11.78 -1.72 2.44
C GLN A 46 12.41 -3.07 2.74
N LEU A 47 11.82 -4.14 2.20
CA LEU A 47 12.32 -5.50 2.37
C LEU A 47 13.73 -5.64 1.79
N GLU A 48 13.93 -5.18 0.56
CA GLU A 48 15.23 -5.23 -0.14
C GLU A 48 16.31 -4.39 0.56
N SER A 49 15.91 -3.31 1.24
CA SER A 49 16.81 -2.47 2.05
C SER A 49 17.10 -3.05 3.44
N GLY A 50 16.65 -4.27 3.75
CA GLY A 50 16.85 -4.91 5.05
C GLY A 50 15.95 -4.38 6.16
N ARG A 51 14.92 -3.59 5.86
CA ARG A 51 14.00 -2.97 6.83
C ARG A 51 12.80 -3.85 7.18
N LEU A 52 12.99 -5.17 7.20
CA LEU A 52 11.93 -6.14 7.52
C LEU A 52 11.31 -5.89 8.90
N LYS A 53 12.12 -5.53 9.90
CA LYS A 53 11.63 -5.22 11.26
C LYS A 53 10.60 -4.09 11.26
N ASP A 54 10.87 -3.03 10.49
CA ASP A 54 9.97 -1.87 10.41
C ASP A 54 8.67 -2.23 9.68
N LEU A 55 8.77 -3.10 8.67
CA LEU A 55 7.60 -3.62 7.96
C LEU A 55 6.71 -4.44 8.90
N VAL A 56 7.27 -5.39 9.65
CA VAL A 56 6.51 -6.19 10.64
C VAL A 56 5.88 -5.29 11.70
N LYS A 57 6.63 -4.33 12.23
CA LYS A 57 6.13 -3.37 13.23
C LYS A 57 4.96 -2.54 12.71
N MET A 58 4.98 -2.10 11.45
CA MET A 58 3.88 -1.34 10.87
C MET A 58 2.56 -2.14 10.90
N PHE A 59 2.62 -3.43 10.61
CA PHE A 59 1.43 -4.28 10.63
C PHE A 59 0.96 -4.60 12.06
N GLN A 60 1.88 -4.79 13.02
CA GLN A 60 1.51 -5.06 14.42
C GLN A 60 1.01 -3.81 15.17
N PHE A 61 1.68 -2.69 15.00
CA PHE A 61 1.43 -1.43 15.71
C PHE A 61 1.25 -0.30 14.70
N PRO A 62 0.09 -0.26 14.02
CA PRO A 62 -0.13 0.67 12.94
C PRO A 62 -0.26 2.11 13.45
N ASP A 63 0.78 2.91 13.23
CA ASP A 63 0.65 4.37 13.17
C ASP A 63 0.69 4.81 11.70
N ILE A 64 -0.42 4.56 10.99
CA ILE A 64 -0.53 4.87 9.56
C ILE A 64 -0.34 6.38 9.30
N LYS A 65 -0.83 7.23 10.20
CA LYS A 65 -0.79 8.69 10.04
C LYS A 65 0.63 9.25 10.13
N ASN A 66 1.46 8.71 11.03
CA ASN A 66 2.84 9.19 11.21
C ASN A 66 3.89 8.27 10.55
N SER A 67 3.46 7.25 9.81
CA SER A 67 4.36 6.31 9.16
C SER A 67 5.07 6.94 7.97
N ALA A 68 6.39 7.11 8.08
CA ALA A 68 7.24 7.53 6.96
C ALA A 68 7.14 6.58 5.74
N MET A 69 6.82 5.30 5.98
CA MET A 69 6.58 4.33 4.92
C MET A 69 5.30 4.66 4.16
N VAL A 70 4.20 4.96 4.86
CA VAL A 70 2.92 5.36 4.25
C VAL A 70 3.08 6.70 3.51
N THR A 71 3.78 7.66 4.11
CA THR A 71 4.13 8.93 3.42
C THR A 71 4.91 8.67 2.13
N SER A 72 5.85 7.71 2.12
CA SER A 72 6.59 7.34 0.92
C SER A 72 5.70 6.75 -0.17
N ILE A 73 4.69 5.95 0.20
CA ILE A 73 3.69 5.42 -0.73
C ILE A 73 2.86 6.56 -1.33
N VAL A 74 2.34 7.46 -0.49
CA VAL A 74 1.57 8.63 -0.91
C VAL A 74 2.37 9.46 -1.91
N ASN A 75 3.62 9.80 -1.58
CA ASN A 75 4.48 10.60 -2.45
C ASN A 75 4.79 9.90 -3.77
N ARG A 76 5.08 8.59 -3.74
CA ARG A 76 5.31 7.81 -4.96
C ARG A 76 4.08 7.81 -5.86
N PHE A 77 2.89 7.59 -5.30
CA PHE A 77 1.66 7.55 -6.07
C PHE A 77 1.29 8.94 -6.62
N ALA A 78 1.37 10.00 -5.79
CA ALA A 78 1.19 11.38 -6.24
C ALA A 78 2.12 11.75 -7.40
N ASN A 79 3.39 11.30 -7.35
CA ASN A 79 4.34 11.48 -8.44
C ASN A 79 3.90 10.76 -9.73
N LYS A 80 3.30 9.56 -9.65
CA LYS A 80 2.73 8.87 -10.83
C LYS A 80 1.53 9.62 -11.40
N LEU A 81 0.62 10.08 -10.54
CA LEU A 81 -0.53 10.91 -10.93
C LEU A 81 -0.08 12.15 -11.73
N ASN A 82 0.91 12.87 -11.23
CA ASN A 82 1.44 14.03 -11.93
C ASN A 82 2.15 13.66 -13.24
N LYS A 83 3.08 12.69 -13.21
CA LYS A 83 3.92 12.37 -14.37
C LYS A 83 3.18 11.69 -15.52
N PHE A 84 2.22 10.81 -15.23
CA PHE A 84 1.57 9.98 -16.24
C PHE A 84 0.19 10.47 -16.64
N TYR A 85 -0.46 11.26 -15.78
CA TYR A 85 -1.82 11.75 -16.00
C TYR A 85 -1.90 13.28 -16.01
N SER A 86 -0.77 13.97 -15.87
CA SER A 86 -0.69 15.45 -15.86
C SER A 86 -1.57 16.11 -14.79
N ILE A 87 -1.86 15.39 -13.70
CA ILE A 87 -2.63 15.92 -12.57
C ILE A 87 -1.75 16.91 -11.82
N ASP A 88 -2.31 18.08 -11.46
CA ASP A 88 -1.61 19.10 -10.68
C ASP A 88 -0.95 18.50 -9.42
N PRO A 89 0.30 18.85 -9.06
CA PRO A 89 1.00 18.23 -7.94
C PRO A 89 0.24 18.31 -6.60
N LYS A 90 -0.48 19.39 -6.33
CA LYS A 90 -1.26 19.54 -5.09
C LYS A 90 -2.52 18.66 -5.14
N ALA A 91 -3.24 18.67 -6.26
CA ALA A 91 -4.39 17.79 -6.48
C ALA A 91 -4.00 16.30 -6.40
N ALA A 92 -2.88 15.94 -7.02
CA ALA A 92 -2.30 14.60 -6.99
C ALA A 92 -1.98 14.15 -5.55
N LEU A 93 -1.37 15.01 -4.74
CA LEU A 93 -1.08 14.70 -3.34
C LEU A 93 -2.36 14.49 -2.51
N ILE A 94 -3.38 15.30 -2.73
CA ILE A 94 -4.69 15.18 -2.07
C ILE A 94 -5.35 13.86 -2.44
N ALA A 95 -5.45 13.55 -3.75
CA ALA A 95 -6.02 12.31 -4.25
C ALA A 95 -5.25 11.08 -3.73
N ALA A 96 -3.91 11.14 -3.77
CA ALA A 96 -3.06 10.06 -3.26
C ALA A 96 -3.25 9.83 -1.76
N THR A 97 -3.30 10.89 -0.96
CA THR A 97 -3.53 10.77 0.48
C THR A 97 -4.91 10.18 0.76
N ALA A 98 -5.95 10.68 0.08
CA ALA A 98 -7.33 10.25 0.26
C ALA A 98 -7.54 8.77 -0.09
N LEU A 99 -6.78 8.24 -1.06
CA LEU A 99 -6.85 6.83 -1.44
C LEU A 99 -5.94 5.92 -0.60
N ILE A 100 -4.67 6.28 -0.43
CA ILE A 100 -3.68 5.37 0.18
C ILE A 100 -3.94 5.18 1.67
N MET A 101 -4.36 6.22 2.40
CA MET A 101 -4.61 6.14 3.84
C MET A 101 -5.62 5.05 4.22
N PRO A 102 -6.86 5.03 3.67
CA PRO A 102 -7.83 3.98 4.01
C PRO A 102 -7.43 2.61 3.47
N VAL A 103 -6.74 2.52 2.33
CA VAL A 103 -6.22 1.25 1.82
C VAL A 103 -5.19 0.64 2.78
N MET A 104 -4.23 1.43 3.24
CA MET A 104 -3.22 0.97 4.20
C MET A 104 -3.85 0.59 5.54
N GLN A 105 -4.84 1.37 6.01
CA GLN A 105 -5.60 1.06 7.22
C GLN A 105 -6.29 -0.31 7.12
N GLN A 106 -7.06 -0.54 6.06
CA GLN A 106 -7.76 -1.82 5.88
C GLN A 106 -6.79 -2.99 5.63
N MET A 107 -5.66 -2.74 4.97
CA MET A 107 -4.65 -3.78 4.75
C MET A 107 -4.04 -4.25 6.08
N VAL A 108 -3.75 -3.33 6.99
CA VAL A 108 -3.29 -3.67 8.35
C VAL A 108 -4.39 -4.38 9.15
N GLU A 109 -5.63 -3.90 9.11
CA GLU A 109 -6.75 -4.58 9.77
C GLU A 109 -6.90 -6.03 9.29
N GLN A 110 -6.82 -6.27 7.98
CA GLN A 110 -6.86 -7.62 7.39
C GLN A 110 -5.62 -8.47 7.69
N SER A 111 -4.48 -7.85 8.04
CA SER A 111 -3.27 -8.56 8.44
C SER A 111 -3.33 -9.08 9.88
N ASN A 112 -4.03 -8.37 10.76
CA ASN A 112 -4.17 -8.70 12.18
C ASN A 112 -5.40 -9.56 12.50
N GLY A 113 -6.33 -9.71 11.55
CA GLY A 113 -7.56 -10.50 11.72
C GLY A 113 -7.34 -12.01 11.68
N ASP A 114 -7.33 -12.59 10.47
CA ASP A 114 -7.17 -14.04 10.25
C ASP A 114 -5.72 -14.38 9.87
N LYS A 115 -5.11 -15.34 10.55
CA LYS A 115 -3.77 -15.85 10.25
C LYS A 115 -3.68 -16.51 8.86
N ASN A 116 -4.81 -16.94 8.30
CA ASN A 116 -4.92 -17.47 6.94
C ASN A 116 -5.25 -16.40 5.90
N SER A 117 -5.42 -15.13 6.31
CA SER A 117 -5.60 -14.00 5.39
C SER A 117 -4.43 -13.92 4.41
N GLU A 118 -4.71 -13.50 3.19
CA GLU A 118 -3.64 -13.21 2.22
C GLU A 118 -2.76 -12.03 2.64
N PHE A 119 -3.29 -11.15 3.51
CA PHE A 119 -2.55 -10.05 4.11
C PHE A 119 -1.95 -10.42 5.47
N ALA A 120 -2.15 -11.65 5.97
CA ALA A 120 -1.43 -12.12 7.15
C ALA A 120 0.06 -11.86 6.93
N VAL A 121 0.73 -11.29 7.94
CA VAL A 121 2.05 -10.69 7.81
C VAL A 121 3.06 -11.67 7.20
N GLN A 122 3.03 -12.95 7.60
CA GLN A 122 3.88 -13.99 7.01
C GLN A 122 3.58 -14.20 5.51
N ASN A 123 2.32 -14.40 5.15
CA ASN A 123 1.87 -14.65 3.77
C ASN A 123 2.20 -13.47 2.85
N PHE A 124 1.98 -12.25 3.35
CA PHE A 124 2.25 -11.02 2.63
C PHE A 124 3.75 -10.86 2.35
N ILE A 125 4.58 -11.01 3.39
CA ILE A 125 6.05 -10.86 3.28
C ILE A 125 6.65 -11.95 2.39
N SER A 126 6.18 -13.19 2.49
CA SER A 126 6.61 -14.29 1.61
C SER A 126 6.28 -14.02 0.15
N LYS A 127 5.09 -13.49 -0.16
CA LYS A 127 4.73 -13.12 -1.54
C LYS A 127 5.54 -11.93 -2.03
N LEU A 128 5.80 -10.95 -1.16
CA LEU A 128 6.58 -9.75 -1.48
C LEU A 128 8.06 -10.06 -1.75
N SER A 129 8.62 -11.05 -1.05
CA SER A 129 10.00 -11.52 -1.22
C SER A 129 10.21 -12.38 -2.47
N GLY A 130 9.18 -12.56 -3.30
CA GLY A 130 9.24 -13.45 -4.46
C GLY A 130 9.21 -14.94 -4.10
N GLY A 131 8.63 -15.29 -2.95
CA GLY A 131 8.53 -16.67 -2.47
C GLY A 131 9.67 -17.12 -1.57
N ALA A 132 10.58 -16.22 -1.16
CA ALA A 132 11.59 -16.57 -0.17
C ALA A 132 10.92 -16.84 1.19
N ASP A 133 11.28 -17.96 1.81
CA ASP A 133 10.79 -18.32 3.14
C ASP A 133 11.49 -17.48 4.21
N LEU A 134 10.79 -16.43 4.65
CA LEU A 134 11.22 -15.55 5.73
C LEU A 134 10.46 -15.83 7.04
N THR A 135 9.76 -16.96 7.13
CA THR A 135 8.83 -17.25 8.23
C THR A 135 9.51 -17.21 9.59
N MET A 136 10.70 -17.82 9.72
CA MET A 136 11.46 -17.78 10.98
C MET A 136 11.82 -16.35 11.39
N LEU A 137 12.28 -15.53 10.43
CA LEU A 137 12.70 -14.16 10.70
C LEU A 137 11.51 -13.26 11.06
N VAL A 138 10.38 -13.43 10.36
CA VAL A 138 9.13 -12.74 10.68
C VAL A 138 8.62 -13.14 12.07
N ASN A 139 8.63 -14.43 12.41
CA ASN A 139 8.20 -14.91 13.73
C ASN A 139 9.07 -14.35 14.86
N ASN A 140 10.39 -14.24 14.65
CA ASN A 140 11.28 -13.61 15.63
C ASN A 140 10.90 -12.14 15.88
N TYR A 141 10.47 -11.40 14.85
CA TYR A 141 10.00 -10.03 15.03
C TYR A 141 8.59 -9.94 15.60
N LEU A 142 7.73 -10.92 15.35
CA LEU A 142 6.38 -10.94 15.91
C LEU A 142 6.35 -11.27 17.40
N ALA A 143 7.34 -12.04 17.88
CA ALA A 143 7.48 -12.45 19.27
C ALA A 143 8.25 -11.44 20.16
N ALA A 144 8.80 -10.38 19.56
CA ALA A 144 9.63 -9.37 20.21
C ALA A 144 8.86 -8.07 20.49
#